data_AF-A0A060CP27-F1
#
_entry.id   AF-A0A060CP27-F1
#
_cell.length_a   1.000
_cell.length_b   1.000
_cell.length_c   1.000
_cell.angle_alpha   90.00
_cell.angle_beta   90.00
_cell.angle_gamma   90.00
#
_symmetry.space_group_name_H-M   'P 1'
#
loop_
_entity.id
_entity.type
_entity.pdbx_description
1 polymer ?
#
loop_
_entity_poly.entity_id
_entity_poly.type
_entity_poly.pdbx_seq_one_letter_code
_entity_poly.pdbx_strand_id
1 'polypeptide(L)'
;EDQDEDLLYYSLTEDLPAIKGFDFIFCTGSYINKEQTQAAIDWHVNSGGLVTFTWHWNVPRDIDDLSQGYAFYTDEIVNFSLENAVTPGTKEYEVVIQDIATIAIELQKLEAAGVPVLWRPLHEASGSWFVGTQKPRRIRRAVLSKAVVH
;
A
#
# COMPACT_ATOMS: atom_id res chain seq x y z
N GLU A 1 12.57 -10.67 -1.50
CA GLU A 1 12.16 -11.41 -2.72
C GLU A 1 12.19 -10.50 -3.96
N ASP A 2 11.75 -9.24 -3.89
CA ASP A 2 11.68 -8.31 -5.06
C ASP A 2 13.01 -7.84 -5.70
N GLN A 3 14.18 -8.22 -5.17
CA GLN A 3 15.47 -7.83 -5.76
C GLN A 3 15.96 -8.81 -6.82
N ASP A 4 15.41 -10.03 -6.85
CA ASP A 4 15.91 -11.10 -7.72
C ASP A 4 15.27 -11.08 -9.11
N GLU A 5 14.06 -10.51 -9.26
CA GLU A 5 13.34 -10.47 -10.54
C GLU A 5 14.05 -9.62 -11.60
N ASP A 6 14.57 -8.44 -11.24
CA ASP A 6 15.27 -7.57 -12.19
C ASP A 6 16.62 -8.16 -12.60
N LEU A 7 17.33 -8.78 -11.65
CA LEU A 7 18.60 -9.44 -11.93
C LEU A 7 18.39 -10.64 -12.86
N LEU A 8 17.32 -11.40 -12.65
CA LEU A 8 16.93 -12.48 -13.54
C LEU A 8 16.59 -11.94 -14.94
N TYR A 9 15.76 -10.89 -15.03
CA TYR A 9 15.41 -10.27 -16.30
C TYR A 9 16.64 -9.78 -17.06
N TYR A 10 17.53 -9.06 -16.38
CA TYR A 10 18.79 -8.58 -16.95
C TYR A 10 19.69 -9.74 -17.41
N SER A 11 19.81 -10.81 -16.62
CA SER A 11 20.63 -11.97 -17.00
C SER A 11 20.17 -12.67 -18.28
N LEU A 12 18.88 -12.53 -18.61
CA LEU A 12 18.26 -13.16 -19.78
C LEU A 12 18.19 -12.24 -20.99
N THR A 13 18.18 -10.92 -20.77
CA THR A 13 17.89 -9.94 -21.82
C THR A 13 19.00 -8.92 -22.07
N GLU A 14 19.96 -8.81 -21.13
CA GLU A 14 20.96 -7.73 -21.06
C GLU A 14 20.34 -6.32 -21.00
N ASP A 15 19.07 -6.22 -20.57
CA ASP A 15 18.31 -4.98 -20.43
C ASP A 15 17.55 -4.94 -19.09
N LEU A 16 17.12 -3.75 -18.69
CA LEU A 16 16.33 -3.53 -17.48
C LEU A 16 14.89 -3.16 -17.82
N PRO A 17 13.89 -3.58 -17.01
CA PRO A 17 12.53 -3.11 -17.19
C PRO A 17 12.49 -1.58 -17.04
N ALA A 18 11.69 -0.90 -17.87
CA ALA A 18 11.55 0.55 -17.79
C ALA A 18 10.81 1.03 -16.52
N ILE A 19 9.98 0.17 -15.93
CA ILE A 19 9.17 0.46 -14.74
C ILE A 19 9.37 -0.68 -13.74
N LYS A 20 9.64 -0.34 -12.48
CA LYS A 20 9.66 -1.31 -11.37
C LYS A 20 8.49 -1.08 -10.42
N GLY A 21 7.85 -2.18 -10.03
CA GLY A 21 6.77 -2.20 -9.05
C GLY A 21 7.28 -2.46 -7.63
N PHE A 22 6.72 -1.71 -6.68
CA PHE A 22 7.00 -1.84 -5.25
C PHE A 22 5.69 -1.90 -4.47
N ASP A 23 5.72 -2.40 -3.24
CA ASP A 23 4.52 -2.54 -2.42
C ASP A 23 4.71 -2.05 -0.98
N PHE A 24 3.71 -1.36 -0.44
CA PHE A 24 3.64 -0.95 0.97
C PHE A 24 2.95 -1.99 1.88
N ILE A 25 2.77 -3.24 1.45
CA ILE A 25 2.11 -4.32 2.19
C ILE A 25 2.57 -4.49 3.65
N PHE A 26 3.86 -4.30 3.92
CA PHE A 26 4.47 -4.42 5.25
C PHE A 26 4.84 -3.07 5.88
N CYS A 27 4.19 -1.99 5.42
CA CYS A 27 4.46 -0.64 5.87
C CYS A 27 3.59 -0.26 7.09
N THR A 28 2.40 -0.85 7.26
CA THR A 28 1.41 -0.43 8.28
C THR A 28 0.97 -1.59 9.19
N GLY A 29 0.11 -1.30 10.18
CA GLY A 29 -0.36 -2.29 11.14
C GLY A 29 0.75 -2.79 12.08
N SER A 30 0.89 -4.11 12.23
CA SER A 30 1.97 -4.72 13.03
C SER A 30 3.34 -4.71 12.34
N TYR A 31 3.41 -4.24 11.09
CA TYR A 31 4.64 -4.21 10.30
C TYR A 31 5.27 -2.82 10.32
N ILE A 32 6.60 -2.77 10.16
CA ILE A 32 7.38 -1.53 10.18
C ILE A 32 8.40 -1.46 9.04
N ASN A 33 8.27 -2.31 8.02
CA ASN A 33 9.23 -2.36 6.92
C ASN A 33 8.99 -1.16 5.98
N LYS A 34 10.00 -0.28 5.90
CA LYS A 34 10.05 0.89 5.01
C LYS A 34 11.13 0.78 3.94
N GLU A 35 11.75 -0.38 3.80
CA GLU A 35 12.91 -0.60 2.92
C GLU A 35 12.54 -0.40 1.45
N GLN A 36 11.29 -0.70 1.09
CA GLN A 36 10.75 -0.50 -0.26
C GLN A 36 10.83 0.97 -0.70
N THR A 37 10.66 1.93 0.22
CA THR A 37 10.82 3.36 -0.09
C THR A 37 12.23 3.66 -0.56
N GLN A 38 13.24 3.18 0.17
CA GLN A 38 14.65 3.41 -0.19
C GLN A 38 15.00 2.65 -1.47
N ALA A 39 14.54 1.41 -1.63
CA ALA A 39 14.77 0.62 -2.85
C ALA A 39 14.19 1.30 -4.10
N ALA A 40 13.04 1.97 -3.99
CA ALA A 40 12.46 2.75 -5.09
C ALA A 40 13.26 4.00 -5.42
N ILE A 41 13.80 4.69 -4.41
CA ILE A 41 14.74 5.80 -4.62
C ILE A 41 15.98 5.31 -5.35
N ASP A 42 16.58 4.23 -4.86
CA ASP A 42 17.81 3.66 -5.43
C ASP A 42 17.60 3.21 -6.88
N TRP A 43 16.46 2.57 -7.18
CA TRP A 43 16.09 2.23 -8.54
C TRP A 43 16.05 3.47 -9.44
N HIS A 44 15.27 4.49 -9.06
CA HIS A 44 15.11 5.69 -9.87
C HIS A 44 16.44 6.43 -10.09
N VAL A 45 17.23 6.60 -9.02
CA VAL A 45 18.50 7.34 -9.06
C VAL A 45 19.57 6.60 -9.87
N ASN A 46 19.65 5.27 -9.73
CA ASN A 46 20.74 4.51 -10.33
C ASN A 46 20.45 4.01 -11.76
N SER A 47 19.18 3.76 -12.10
CA SER A 47 18.79 3.26 -13.43
C SER A 47 18.05 4.28 -14.29
N GLY A 48 17.51 5.36 -13.70
CA GLY A 48 16.58 6.27 -14.38
C GLY A 48 15.20 5.66 -14.63
N GLY A 49 14.92 4.48 -14.07
CA GLY A 49 13.65 3.77 -14.25
C GLY A 49 12.47 4.46 -13.56
N LEU A 50 11.27 4.19 -14.07
CA LEU A 50 10.02 4.67 -13.47
C LEU A 50 9.62 3.81 -12.27
N VAL A 51 8.92 4.42 -11.32
CA VAL A 51 8.47 3.78 -10.09
C VAL A 51 6.95 3.69 -10.08
N THR A 52 6.42 2.51 -9.79
CA THR A 52 5.00 2.30 -9.46
C THR A 52 4.87 1.66 -8.09
N PHE A 53 3.90 2.11 -7.29
CA PHE A 53 3.62 1.54 -5.98
C PHE A 53 2.19 1.01 -5.90
N THR A 54 2.06 -0.18 -5.34
CA THR A 54 0.81 -0.76 -4.87
C THR A 54 0.77 -0.79 -3.35
N TRP A 55 -0.41 -1.08 -2.80
CA TRP A 55 -0.55 -1.28 -1.38
C TRP A 55 -1.57 -2.38 -1.12
N HIS A 56 -1.06 -3.58 -0.82
CA HIS A 56 -1.88 -4.63 -0.21
C HIS A 56 -2.14 -4.25 1.24
N TRP A 57 -3.24 -3.53 1.46
CA TRP A 57 -3.52 -2.91 2.73
C TRP A 57 -3.98 -3.92 3.79
N ASN A 58 -3.05 -4.24 4.68
CA ASN A 58 -3.28 -5.05 5.86
C ASN A 58 -4.05 -4.26 6.93
N VAL A 59 -5.21 -4.77 7.34
CA VAL A 59 -6.01 -4.25 8.46
C VAL A 59 -6.12 -5.31 9.56
N PRO A 60 -6.45 -4.96 10.81
CA PRO A 60 -6.69 -5.96 11.85
C PRO A 60 -7.73 -6.98 11.40
N ARG A 61 -7.44 -8.28 11.58
CA ARG A 61 -8.42 -9.33 11.31
C ARG A 61 -9.61 -9.19 12.26
N ASP A 62 -9.33 -8.94 13.52
CA ASP A 62 -10.30 -8.60 14.56
C ASP A 62 -9.97 -7.21 15.15
N ILE A 63 -10.88 -6.24 15.00
CA ILE A 63 -10.71 -4.87 15.50
C ILE A 63 -10.79 -4.79 17.03
N ASP A 64 -11.36 -5.81 17.68
CA ASP A 64 -11.46 -5.91 19.13
C ASP A 64 -10.35 -6.78 19.74
N ASP A 65 -9.62 -7.55 18.92
CA ASP A 65 -8.50 -8.41 19.32
C ASP A 65 -7.35 -8.41 18.30
N LEU A 66 -6.44 -7.43 18.45
CA LEU A 66 -5.27 -7.27 17.57
C LEU A 66 -4.28 -8.45 17.61
N SER A 67 -4.38 -9.35 18.59
CA SER A 67 -3.50 -10.53 18.67
C SER A 67 -3.77 -11.55 17.56
N GLN A 68 -4.93 -11.47 16.90
CA GLN A 68 -5.29 -12.31 15.75
C GLN A 68 -4.54 -11.94 14.46
N GLY A 69 -3.78 -10.84 14.47
CA GLY A 69 -2.95 -10.39 13.36
C GLY A 69 -3.71 -9.52 12.35
N TYR A 70 -3.05 -9.30 11.21
CA TYR A 70 -3.51 -8.43 10.15
C TYR A 70 -3.64 -9.22 8.84
N ALA A 71 -4.58 -8.83 7.99
CA ALA A 71 -4.77 -9.42 6.67
C ALA A 71 -5.31 -8.38 5.69
N PHE A 72 -5.18 -8.69 4.40
CA PHE A 72 -5.74 -7.89 3.31
C PHE A 72 -6.77 -8.64 2.47
N TYR A 73 -6.83 -9.98 2.55
CA TYR A 73 -7.92 -10.75 1.95
C TYR A 73 -9.17 -10.72 2.82
N THR A 74 -10.33 -10.63 2.15
CA THR A 74 -11.64 -10.49 2.80
C THR A 74 -12.03 -11.69 3.65
N ASP A 75 -11.68 -12.90 3.23
CA ASP A 75 -12.02 -14.14 3.92
C ASP A 75 -11.21 -14.37 5.22
N GLU A 76 -10.15 -13.59 5.42
CA GLU A 76 -9.36 -13.59 6.65
C GLU A 76 -9.86 -12.60 7.70
N ILE A 77 -10.78 -11.69 7.32
CA ILE A 77 -11.32 -10.63 8.19
C ILE A 77 -12.47 -11.18 9.04
N VAL A 78 -12.39 -10.96 10.36
CA VAL A 78 -13.38 -11.40 11.35
C VAL A 78 -14.48 -10.34 11.52
N ASN A 79 -14.12 -9.10 11.82
CA ASN A 79 -15.09 -8.03 12.12
C ASN A 79 -14.67 -6.60 11.70
N PHE A 80 -13.57 -6.43 10.95
CA PHE A 80 -13.19 -5.10 10.45
C PHE A 80 -14.20 -4.60 9.42
N SER A 81 -14.89 -3.48 9.72
CA SER A 81 -15.90 -2.89 8.83
C SER A 81 -15.33 -1.71 8.07
N LEU A 82 -15.38 -1.77 6.73
CA LEU A 82 -15.03 -0.62 5.91
C LEU A 82 -16.02 0.55 6.10
N GLU A 83 -17.30 0.29 6.36
CA GLU A 83 -18.27 1.36 6.61
C GLU A 83 -17.87 2.16 7.87
N ASN A 84 -17.42 1.45 8.90
CA ASN A 84 -16.85 2.09 10.09
C ASN A 84 -15.54 2.80 9.74
N ALA A 85 -14.68 2.20 8.92
CA ALA A 85 -13.40 2.77 8.49
C ALA A 85 -13.50 4.16 7.82
N VAL A 86 -14.67 4.55 7.31
CA VAL A 86 -14.92 5.89 6.75
C VAL A 86 -15.85 6.76 7.61
N THR A 87 -16.17 6.30 8.80
CA THR A 87 -17.05 6.98 9.77
C THR A 87 -16.19 7.49 10.94
N PRO A 88 -15.98 8.82 11.05
CA PRO A 88 -15.18 9.39 12.13
C PRO A 88 -15.63 8.95 13.53
N GLY A 89 -14.67 8.66 14.41
CA GLY A 89 -14.91 8.24 15.79
C GLY A 89 -15.11 6.73 16.00
N THR A 90 -15.06 5.92 14.95
CA THR A 90 -15.00 4.44 15.06
C THR A 90 -13.55 3.97 15.23
N LYS A 91 -13.34 2.75 15.75
CA LYS A 91 -12.00 2.17 15.90
C LYS A 91 -11.33 1.97 14.54
N GLU A 92 -12.08 1.49 13.55
CA GLU A 92 -11.61 1.25 12.20
C GLU A 92 -11.16 2.55 11.53
N TYR A 93 -11.89 3.65 11.73
CA TYR A 93 -11.51 4.95 11.17
C TYR A 93 -10.15 5.43 11.70
N GLU A 94 -9.88 5.25 12.99
CA GLU A 94 -8.59 5.62 13.58
C GLU A 94 -7.44 4.78 12.99
N VAL A 95 -7.66 3.46 12.79
CA VAL A 95 -6.69 2.59 12.09
C VAL A 95 -6.41 3.13 10.69
N VAL A 96 -7.46 3.45 9.93
CA VAL A 96 -7.31 3.89 8.54
C VAL A 96 -6.58 5.22 8.42
N ILE A 97 -6.88 6.19 9.28
CA ILE A 97 -6.19 7.48 9.24
C ILE A 97 -4.73 7.34 9.65
N GLN A 98 -4.42 6.49 10.64
CA GLN A 98 -3.04 6.22 11.06
C GLN A 98 -2.23 5.55 9.94
N ASP A 99 -2.83 4.57 9.26
CA ASP A 99 -2.19 3.88 8.13
C ASP A 99 -1.96 4.83 6.95
N ILE A 100 -2.95 5.64 6.58
CA ILE A 100 -2.82 6.65 5.52
C ILE A 100 -1.72 7.66 5.88
N ALA A 101 -1.67 8.14 7.12
CA ALA A 101 -0.62 9.06 7.57
C ALA A 101 0.77 8.43 7.45
N THR A 102 0.89 7.15 7.78
CA THR A 102 2.13 6.39 7.66
C THR A 102 2.59 6.26 6.20
N ILE A 103 1.67 5.94 5.29
CA ILE A 103 1.96 5.84 3.85
C ILE A 103 2.29 7.21 3.26
N ALA A 104 1.60 8.27 3.68
CA ALA A 104 1.86 9.63 3.24
C ALA A 104 3.30 10.06 3.57
N ILE A 105 3.83 9.71 4.75
CA ILE A 105 5.23 9.97 5.13
C ILE A 105 6.21 9.29 4.17
N GLU A 106 5.95 8.04 3.77
CA GLU A 106 6.82 7.34 2.82
C GLU A 106 6.73 7.94 1.40
N LEU A 107 5.56 8.34 0.96
CA LEU A 107 5.37 9.07 -0.30
C LEU A 107 6.08 10.43 -0.29
N GLN A 108 6.06 11.16 0.84
CA GLN A 108 6.79 12.43 1.00
C GLN A 108 8.31 12.25 0.94
N LYS A 109 8.85 11.10 1.39
CA LYS A 109 10.28 10.79 1.21
C LYS A 109 10.64 10.61 -0.27
N LEU A 110 9.77 9.94 -1.04
CA LEU A 110 9.94 9.78 -2.49
C LEU A 110 9.87 11.15 -3.20
N GLU A 111 8.91 12.00 -2.81
CA GLU A 111 8.80 13.37 -3.31
C GLU A 111 10.06 14.18 -2.99
N ALA A 112 10.54 14.15 -1.75
CA ALA A 112 11.75 14.87 -1.33
C ALA A 112 13.01 14.40 -2.07
N ALA A 113 13.05 13.13 -2.49
CA ALA A 113 14.11 12.56 -3.33
C ALA A 113 13.94 12.84 -4.84
N GLY A 114 12.86 13.52 -5.25
CA GLY A 114 12.56 13.83 -6.65
C GLY A 114 12.05 12.64 -7.46
N VAL A 115 11.53 11.60 -6.81
CA VAL A 115 11.07 10.36 -7.46
C VAL A 115 9.58 10.45 -7.78
N PRO A 116 9.17 10.51 -9.06
CA PRO A 116 7.76 10.45 -9.43
C PRO A 116 7.20 9.03 -9.26
N VAL A 117 5.99 8.93 -8.71
CA VAL A 117 5.36 7.64 -8.40
C VAL A 117 4.04 7.48 -9.16
N LEU A 118 3.91 6.39 -9.91
CA LEU A 118 2.62 5.89 -10.37
C LEU A 118 1.92 5.17 -9.21
N TRP A 119 1.03 5.88 -8.53
CA TRP A 119 0.36 5.39 -7.32
C TRP A 119 -0.92 4.62 -7.63
N ARG A 120 -0.97 3.33 -7.24
CA ARG A 120 -2.08 2.40 -7.54
C ARG A 120 -2.65 1.73 -6.28
N PRO A 121 -3.22 2.49 -5.32
CA PRO A 121 -3.84 1.92 -4.13
C PRO A 121 -5.21 1.29 -4.44
N LEU A 122 -5.71 0.44 -3.53
CA LEU A 122 -7.03 -0.18 -3.63
C LEU A 122 -7.25 -0.88 -4.97
N HIS A 123 -6.24 -1.61 -5.44
CA HIS A 123 -6.25 -2.30 -6.72
C HIS A 123 -7.28 -3.43 -6.78
N GLU A 124 -7.60 -3.87 -8.00
CA GLU A 124 -8.47 -5.03 -8.26
C GLU A 124 -9.89 -4.92 -7.69
N ALA A 125 -10.37 -3.68 -7.56
CA ALA A 125 -11.58 -3.43 -6.80
C ALA A 125 -12.88 -4.03 -7.37
N SER A 126 -12.89 -4.52 -8.61
CA SER A 126 -14.01 -5.29 -9.16
C SER A 126 -14.13 -6.69 -8.55
N GLY A 127 -13.03 -7.24 -8.05
CA GLY A 127 -12.92 -8.59 -7.56
C GLY A 127 -13.55 -8.86 -6.19
N SER A 128 -13.56 -7.84 -5.33
CA SER A 128 -14.08 -7.91 -3.94
C SER A 128 -13.31 -8.87 -3.01
N TRP A 129 -12.17 -9.44 -3.45
CA TRP A 129 -11.35 -10.32 -2.63
C TRP A 129 -10.45 -9.57 -1.64
N PHE A 130 -10.15 -8.29 -1.88
CA PHE A 130 -9.40 -7.47 -0.92
C PHE A 130 -10.31 -6.65 -0.01
N VAL A 131 -9.91 -6.51 1.25
CA VAL A 131 -10.65 -5.73 2.24
C VAL A 131 -10.89 -4.31 1.75
N GLY A 132 -9.92 -3.63 1.12
CA GLY A 132 -10.07 -2.28 0.56
C GLY A 132 -11.05 -2.15 -0.62
N THR A 133 -11.67 -3.26 -1.06
CA THR A 133 -12.47 -3.32 -2.28
C THR A 133 -13.95 -3.66 -2.07
N GLN A 134 -14.35 -4.05 -0.85
CA GLN A 134 -15.75 -4.39 -0.56
C GLN A 134 -16.67 -3.17 -0.76
N LYS A 135 -17.87 -3.42 -1.31
CA LYS A 135 -18.80 -2.35 -1.74
C LYS A 135 -19.42 -1.68 -0.53
N PRO A 136 -19.15 -0.37 -0.36
CA PRO A 136 -20.03 0.68 -0.87
C PRO A 136 -19.27 1.81 -1.60
N ARG A 137 -19.89 2.39 -2.64
CA ARG A 137 -19.36 3.47 -3.50
C ARG A 137 -18.78 4.69 -2.75
N ARG A 138 -19.13 4.90 -1.48
CA ARG A 138 -18.60 5.97 -0.62
C ARG A 138 -17.15 5.75 -0.17
N ILE A 139 -16.73 4.50 -0.01
CA ILE A 139 -15.45 4.14 0.64
C ILE A 139 -14.26 4.45 -0.25
N ARG A 140 -14.38 4.10 -1.53
CA ARG A 140 -13.35 4.40 -2.54
C ARG A 140 -13.05 5.89 -2.65
N ARG A 141 -14.09 6.74 -2.55
CA ARG A 141 -13.93 8.19 -2.65
C ARG A 141 -13.26 8.78 -1.41
N ALA A 142 -13.62 8.30 -0.22
CA ALA A 142 -13.07 8.79 1.04
C ALA A 142 -11.58 8.46 1.19
N VAL A 143 -11.20 7.19 0.98
CA VAL A 143 -9.80 6.75 1.10
C VAL A 143 -8.90 7.43 0.05
N LEU A 144 -9.35 7.51 -1.21
CA LEU A 144 -8.59 8.18 -2.27
C LEU A 144 -8.49 9.70 -2.06
N SER A 145 -9.54 10.36 -1.55
CA SER A 145 -9.52 11.81 -1.33
C SER A 145 -8.59 12.26 -0.21
N LYS A 146 -8.33 11.38 0.77
CA LYS A 146 -7.46 11.68 1.92
C LYS A 146 -6.00 11.30 1.68
N ALA A 147 -5.72 10.38 0.76
CA ALA A 147 -4.35 10.04 0.35
C ALA A 147 -3.71 11.08 -0.60
N VAL A 148 -4.50 12.02 -1.15
CA VAL A 148 -4.03 13.04 -2.13
C VAL A 148 -3.90 14.43 -1.49
N VAL A 149 -4.37 14.62 -0.27
CA VAL A 149 -4.25 15.89 0.46
C VAL A 149 -3.46 15.59 1.72
N HIS A 150 -2.15 15.86 1.72
CA HIS A 150 -1.31 16.46 2.77
C HIS A 150 0.17 16.39 2.36
#